data_AF-A0A2Y9LRH1-F1
#
_entry.id   AF-A0A2Y9LRH1-F1
#
_cell.length_a   1.000
_cell.length_b   1.000
_cell.length_c   1.000
_cell.angle_alpha   90.00
_cell.angle_beta   90.00
_cell.angle_gamma   90.00
#
_symmetry.space_group_name_H-M   'P 1'
#
loop_
_entity.id
_entity.type
_entity.pdbx_description
1 polymer ?
#
loop_
_entity_poly.entity_id
_entity_poly.type
_entity_poly.pdbx_seq_one_letter_code
_entity_poly.pdbx_strand_id
1 'polypeptide(L)'
;MNIQGHLGEALIQDLINYCLSYIAKIKLPKKRGTFIEFRNGMLNVSPVGRSCSQEERIEFYELDQKESIRQKFVEDLRREFAGKGLTFSIGGQISFDVFPDGWDKRYCLGHVEKDGYETIYFFGDKTMPILGEELSPLGPEGPLVATLTFPRRWGLHFPTGIDPPSRLFCPLGKDPVFRRSFLIYQNETTESYSDLSQLS
;
A
#
# COMPACT_ATOMS: atom_id res chain seq x y z
N MET A 1 -15.23 1.58 -6.97
CA MET A 1 -15.18 3.06 -6.91
C MET A 1 -13.76 3.47 -7.26
N ASN A 2 -13.56 4.49 -8.09
CA ASN A 2 -12.24 5.01 -8.45
C ASN A 2 -11.99 6.34 -7.71
N ILE A 3 -10.74 6.79 -7.65
CA ILE A 3 -10.35 8.00 -6.92
C ILE A 3 -11.10 9.24 -7.41
N GLN A 4 -11.35 9.33 -8.72
CA GLN A 4 -12.13 10.43 -9.33
C GLN A 4 -13.56 10.50 -8.80
N GLY A 5 -14.26 9.37 -8.75
CA GLY A 5 -15.62 9.31 -8.23
C GLY A 5 -15.71 9.59 -6.74
N HIS A 6 -14.61 9.43 -5.99
CA HIS A 6 -14.58 9.67 -4.55
C HIS A 6 -14.22 11.13 -4.18
N LEU A 7 -13.18 11.69 -4.79
CA LEU A 7 -12.68 13.03 -4.48
C LEU A 7 -13.36 14.15 -5.29
N GLY A 8 -13.93 13.80 -6.45
CA GLY A 8 -14.45 14.76 -7.40
C GLY A 8 -13.38 15.42 -8.26
N GLU A 9 -13.79 15.90 -9.43
CA GLU A 9 -12.90 16.43 -10.47
C GLU A 9 -12.18 17.71 -10.02
N ALA A 10 -12.87 18.62 -9.32
CA ALA A 10 -12.31 19.89 -8.90
C ALA A 10 -11.09 19.72 -7.98
N LEU A 11 -11.21 18.88 -6.94
CA LEU A 11 -10.11 18.63 -6.01
C LEU A 11 -8.93 17.92 -6.69
N ILE A 12 -9.21 17.02 -7.64
CA ILE A 12 -8.16 16.35 -8.42
C ILE A 12 -7.40 17.34 -9.29
N GLN A 13 -8.10 18.25 -9.96
CA GLN A 13 -7.45 19.28 -10.78
C GLN A 13 -6.58 20.21 -9.92
N ASP A 14 -7.07 20.64 -8.76
CA ASP A 14 -6.29 21.46 -7.82
C ASP A 14 -5.01 20.74 -7.38
N LEU A 15 -5.13 19.46 -7.01
CA LEU A 15 -3.99 18.62 -6.62
C LEU A 15 -2.97 18.45 -7.76
N ILE A 16 -3.44 18.14 -8.97
CA ILE A 16 -2.58 17.99 -10.15
C ILE A 16 -1.87 19.31 -10.47
N ASN A 17 -2.59 20.43 -10.50
CA ASN A 17 -2.05 21.75 -10.79
C ASN A 17 -1.00 22.17 -9.76
N TYR A 18 -1.26 21.91 -8.48
CA TYR A 18 -0.30 22.17 -7.42
C TYR A 18 0.96 21.32 -7.61
N CYS A 19 0.81 20.01 -7.85
CA CYS A 19 1.93 19.11 -8.05
C CYS A 19 2.80 19.53 -9.25
N LEU A 20 2.18 19.83 -10.40
CA LEU A 20 2.90 20.28 -11.59
C LEU A 20 3.63 21.60 -11.35
N SER A 21 2.98 22.55 -10.68
CA SER A 21 3.58 23.85 -10.33
C SER A 21 4.77 23.69 -9.38
N TYR A 22 4.65 22.79 -8.40
CA TYR A 22 5.72 22.50 -7.46
C TYR A 22 6.92 21.84 -8.18
N ILE A 23 6.65 20.81 -8.99
CA ILE A 23 7.68 20.10 -9.77
C ILE A 23 8.38 21.05 -10.74
N ALA A 24 7.67 22.02 -11.34
CA ALA A 24 8.27 23.02 -12.21
C ALA A 24 9.33 23.87 -11.49
N LYS A 25 9.13 24.20 -10.22
CA LYS A 25 10.03 25.05 -9.40
C LYS A 25 11.27 24.32 -8.88
N ILE A 26 11.19 23.01 -8.64
CA ILE A 26 12.36 22.23 -8.18
C ILE A 26 13.37 22.10 -9.31
N LYS A 27 14.65 22.41 -9.05
CA LYS A 27 15.74 22.11 -9.99
C LYS A 27 16.40 20.78 -9.60
N LEU A 28 16.35 19.82 -10.51
CA LEU A 28 16.97 18.50 -10.34
C LEU A 28 18.08 18.32 -11.38
N PRO A 29 19.09 17.46 -11.13
CA PRO A 29 20.11 17.13 -12.12
C PRO A 29 19.49 16.62 -13.43
N LYS A 30 18.42 15.82 -13.31
CA LYS A 30 17.67 15.25 -14.43
C LYS A 30 16.17 15.31 -14.14
N LYS A 31 15.39 15.59 -15.17
CA LYS A 31 13.94 15.40 -15.22
C LYS A 31 13.60 14.61 -16.47
N ARG A 32 12.61 13.72 -16.38
CA ARG A 32 12.14 12.88 -17.47
C ARG A 32 10.67 13.17 -17.71
N GLY A 33 9.82 12.16 -17.73
CA GLY A 33 8.37 12.28 -17.93
C GLY A 33 7.60 11.41 -16.96
N THR A 34 6.27 11.47 -17.07
CA THR A 34 5.35 10.77 -16.14
C THR A 34 5.59 11.20 -14.70
N PHE A 35 5.50 12.51 -14.47
CA PHE A 35 5.63 13.13 -13.14
C PHE A 35 4.42 12.85 -12.25
N ILE A 36 3.25 12.71 -12.86
CA ILE A 36 2.01 12.32 -12.21
C ILE A 36 1.44 11.17 -13.02
N GLU A 37 1.23 10.03 -12.37
CA GLU A 37 0.57 8.88 -12.95
C GLU A 37 -0.78 8.68 -12.27
N PHE A 38 -1.85 8.78 -13.04
CA PHE A 38 -3.20 8.51 -12.58
C PHE A 38 -3.47 7.01 -12.54
N ARG A 39 -3.86 6.50 -11.37
CA ARG A 39 -4.24 5.10 -11.17
C ARG A 39 -5.67 5.04 -10.65
N ASN A 40 -6.23 3.84 -10.60
CA ASN A 40 -7.62 3.64 -10.18
C ASN A 40 -7.88 4.13 -8.74
N GLY A 41 -6.97 3.83 -7.80
CA GLY A 41 -7.12 4.19 -6.38
C GLY A 41 -6.24 5.33 -5.87
N MET A 42 -5.36 5.89 -6.71
CA MET A 42 -4.34 6.84 -6.25
C MET A 42 -3.75 7.64 -7.41
N LEU A 43 -3.08 8.74 -7.07
CA LEU A 43 -2.11 9.40 -7.91
C LEU A 43 -0.71 9.03 -7.42
N ASN A 44 0.17 8.61 -8.32
CA ASN A 44 1.59 8.48 -8.01
C ASN A 44 2.32 9.72 -8.54
N VAL A 45 3.05 10.41 -7.66
CA VAL A 45 3.78 11.64 -8.00
C VAL A 45 5.28 11.38 -7.87
N SER A 46 6.05 11.74 -8.91
CA SER A 46 7.49 11.56 -8.98
C SER A 46 8.17 12.84 -9.47
N PRO A 47 9.02 13.51 -8.64
CA PRO A 47 9.71 14.74 -9.04
C PRO A 47 10.67 14.57 -10.22
N VAL A 48 11.41 13.45 -10.27
CA VAL A 48 12.31 13.12 -11.39
C VAL A 48 11.55 12.61 -12.63
N GLY A 49 10.36 12.04 -12.42
CA GLY A 49 9.54 11.40 -13.44
C GLY A 49 9.79 9.89 -13.53
N ARG A 50 8.71 9.10 -13.68
CA ARG A 50 8.79 7.62 -13.66
C ARG A 50 9.48 7.01 -14.89
N SER A 51 9.64 7.76 -15.98
CA SER A 51 10.34 7.29 -17.17
C SER A 51 11.87 7.42 -17.08
N CYS A 52 12.43 7.62 -15.88
CA CYS A 52 13.87 7.63 -15.66
C CYS A 52 14.51 6.24 -15.76
N SER A 53 15.79 6.20 -16.10
CA SER A 53 16.57 4.95 -16.07
C SER A 53 16.81 4.47 -14.63
N GLN A 54 17.39 3.28 -14.48
CA GLN A 54 17.74 2.75 -13.17
C GLN A 54 18.86 3.56 -12.51
N GLU A 55 19.84 4.02 -13.29
CA GLU A 55 20.95 4.85 -12.83
C GLU A 55 20.42 6.21 -12.34
N GLU A 56 19.53 6.84 -13.13
CA GLU A 56 18.90 8.11 -12.78
C GLU A 56 18.01 8.01 -11.54
N ARG A 57 17.36 6.85 -11.35
CA ARG A 57 16.58 6.53 -10.16
C ARG A 57 17.46 6.47 -8.91
N ILE A 58 18.63 5.85 -9.01
CA ILE A 58 19.59 5.75 -7.89
C ILE A 58 20.15 7.15 -7.57
N GLU A 59 20.57 7.90 -8.58
CA GLU A 59 21.07 9.27 -8.43
C GLU A 59 20.03 10.19 -7.77
N PHE A 60 18.77 10.13 -8.21
CA PHE A 60 17.69 10.88 -7.58
C PHE A 60 17.46 10.43 -6.13
N TYR A 61 17.50 9.13 -5.85
CA TYR A 61 17.30 8.62 -4.49
C TYR A 61 18.39 9.13 -3.54
N GLU A 62 19.66 9.10 -3.96
CA GLU A 62 20.76 9.63 -3.16
C GLU A 62 20.65 11.14 -2.92
N LEU A 63 20.21 11.90 -3.92
CA LEU A 63 19.94 13.33 -3.79
C LEU A 63 18.78 13.58 -2.83
N ASP A 64 17.68 12.85 -2.98
CA ASP A 64 16.49 12.98 -2.15
C ASP A 64 16.76 12.65 -0.68
N GLN A 65 17.63 11.68 -0.39
CA GLN A 65 18.06 11.38 0.99
C GLN A 65 18.89 12.52 1.61
N LYS A 66 19.62 13.29 0.79
CA LYS A 66 20.43 14.43 1.26
C LYS A 66 19.61 15.70 1.41
N GLU A 67 18.68 15.94 0.50
CA GLU A 67 17.94 17.21 0.40
C GLU A 67 16.48 17.12 0.89
N SER A 68 16.00 15.91 1.17
CA SER A 68 14.63 15.61 1.62
C SER A 68 13.56 16.16 0.68
N ILE A 69 13.77 16.03 -0.64
CA ILE A 69 12.94 16.67 -1.68
C ILE A 69 11.48 16.20 -1.59
N ARG A 70 11.26 14.87 -1.59
CA ARG A 70 9.92 14.26 -1.50
C ARG A 70 9.26 14.55 -0.17
N GLN A 71 10.02 14.56 0.93
CA GLN A 71 9.50 14.86 2.26
C GLN A 71 8.97 16.29 2.33
N LYS A 72 9.77 17.29 1.93
CA LYS A 72 9.36 18.70 1.88
C LYS A 72 8.13 18.90 0.99
N PHE A 73 8.12 18.24 -0.17
CA PHE A 73 6.99 18.30 -1.08
C PHE A 73 5.71 17.72 -0.44
N VAL A 74 5.80 16.56 0.21
CA VAL A 74 4.66 15.96 0.92
C VAL A 74 4.19 16.82 2.10
N GLU A 75 5.11 17.42 2.87
CA GLU A 75 4.76 18.33 3.96
C GLU A 75 4.02 19.58 3.47
N ASP A 76 4.44 20.15 2.35
CA ASP A 76 3.76 21.27 1.71
C ASP A 76 2.38 20.89 1.18
N LEU A 77 2.24 19.70 0.57
CA LEU A 77 0.94 19.17 0.15
C LEU A 77 0.00 18.93 1.33
N ARG A 78 0.51 18.38 2.45
CA ARG A 78 -0.29 18.18 3.67
C ARG A 78 -0.81 19.49 4.23
N ARG A 79 0.00 20.56 4.17
CA ARG A 79 -0.41 21.89 4.61
C ARG A 79 -1.46 22.50 3.68
N GLU A 80 -1.23 22.45 2.37
CA GLU A 80 -2.12 23.04 1.36
C GLU A 80 -3.50 22.35 1.34
N PHE A 81 -3.51 21.02 1.40
CA PHE A 81 -4.72 20.21 1.28
C PHE A 81 -5.23 19.69 2.63
N ALA A 82 -4.88 20.36 3.73
CA ALA A 82 -5.34 20.00 5.07
C ALA A 82 -6.88 19.94 5.12
N GLY A 83 -7.43 18.87 5.70
CA GLY A 83 -8.87 18.67 5.82
C GLY A 83 -9.60 18.27 4.53
N LYS A 84 -8.89 18.00 3.43
CA LYS A 84 -9.48 17.55 2.15
C LYS A 84 -9.60 16.03 2.01
N GLY A 85 -9.32 15.27 3.06
CA GLY A 85 -9.46 13.81 3.05
C GLY A 85 -8.38 13.09 2.23
N LEU A 86 -7.14 13.59 2.23
CA LEU A 86 -6.02 13.06 1.45
C LEU A 86 -4.91 12.53 2.36
N THR A 87 -4.46 11.32 2.06
CA THR A 87 -3.28 10.69 2.64
C THR A 87 -2.14 10.68 1.63
N PHE A 88 -0.93 10.96 2.13
CA PHE A 88 0.31 11.01 1.34
C PHE A 88 1.32 10.01 1.90
N SER A 89 1.82 9.10 1.06
CA SER A 89 2.76 8.05 1.44
C SER A 89 4.01 8.06 0.56
N ILE A 90 5.17 8.33 1.15
CA ILE A 90 6.45 8.22 0.44
C ILE A 90 6.79 6.74 0.31
N GLY A 91 7.04 6.30 -0.93
CA GLY A 91 7.23 4.89 -1.24
C GLY A 91 8.26 4.68 -2.36
N GLY A 92 9.13 3.70 -2.17
CA GLY A 92 10.20 3.40 -3.11
C GLY A 92 11.23 4.54 -3.21
N GLN A 93 11.89 4.63 -4.36
CA GLN A 93 13.07 5.49 -4.54
C GLN A 93 12.76 6.88 -5.12
N ILE A 94 11.67 7.05 -5.86
CA ILE A 94 11.48 8.24 -6.72
C ILE A 94 10.12 8.92 -6.58
N SER A 95 9.20 8.34 -5.81
CA SER A 95 7.81 8.78 -5.81
C SER A 95 7.19 8.76 -4.42
N PHE A 96 5.99 9.32 -4.36
CA PHE A 96 5.03 9.15 -3.27
C PHE A 96 3.63 8.97 -3.87
N ASP A 97 2.76 8.32 -3.14
CA ASP A 97 1.37 8.10 -3.51
C ASP A 97 0.45 9.09 -2.78
N VAL A 98 -0.58 9.55 -3.47
CA VAL A 98 -1.68 10.36 -2.94
C VAL A 98 -2.98 9.62 -3.15
N PHE A 99 -3.72 9.39 -2.07
CA PHE A 99 -4.96 8.63 -2.08
C PHE A 99 -5.94 9.15 -1.01
N PRO A 100 -7.24 8.86 -1.12
CA PRO A 100 -8.19 9.31 -0.11
C PRO A 100 -7.93 8.68 1.25
N ASP A 101 -8.30 9.37 2.32
CA ASP A 101 -8.20 8.83 3.67
C ASP A 101 -8.99 7.52 3.80
N GLY A 102 -8.39 6.52 4.45
CA GLY A 102 -8.97 5.20 4.63
C GLY A 102 -8.87 4.27 3.40
N TRP A 103 -8.30 4.74 2.27
CA TRP A 103 -7.97 3.88 1.12
C TRP A 103 -6.61 3.18 1.29
N ASP A 104 -6.21 2.94 2.53
CA ASP A 104 -5.07 2.08 2.84
C ASP A 104 -5.43 0.60 2.67
N LYS A 105 -4.48 -0.30 2.98
CA LYS A 105 -4.63 -1.75 2.79
C LYS A 105 -5.86 -2.34 3.50
N ARG A 106 -6.46 -1.65 4.47
CA ARG A 106 -7.71 -2.05 5.14
C ARG A 106 -8.94 -1.93 4.25
N TYR A 107 -8.89 -1.15 3.16
CA TYR A 107 -10.03 -0.96 2.25
C TYR A 107 -10.58 -2.29 1.71
N CYS A 108 -9.73 -3.30 1.46
CA CYS A 108 -10.20 -4.61 1.01
C CYS A 108 -11.00 -5.38 2.06
N LEU A 109 -10.86 -5.07 3.36
CA LEU A 109 -11.55 -5.80 4.43
C LEU A 109 -13.07 -5.68 4.31
N GLY A 110 -13.60 -4.52 3.91
CA GLY A 110 -15.04 -4.34 3.70
C GLY A 110 -15.59 -5.09 2.49
N HIS A 111 -14.73 -5.50 1.56
CA HIS A 111 -15.13 -6.36 0.43
C HIS A 111 -15.21 -7.83 0.84
N VAL A 112 -14.26 -8.30 1.65
CA VAL A 112 -14.17 -9.71 2.07
C VAL A 112 -15.01 -10.04 3.30
N GLU A 113 -15.45 -9.03 4.07
CA GLU A 113 -16.37 -9.22 5.21
C GLU A 113 -17.71 -9.85 4.76
N LYS A 114 -18.12 -9.63 3.51
CA LYS A 114 -19.35 -10.20 2.94
C LYS A 114 -19.21 -11.67 2.53
N ASP A 115 -17.99 -12.18 2.44
CA ASP A 115 -17.69 -13.52 1.94
C ASP A 115 -17.69 -14.57 3.07
N GLY A 116 -17.91 -14.15 4.33
CA GLY A 116 -18.11 -15.07 5.46
C GLY A 116 -16.84 -15.74 5.99
N TYR A 117 -15.65 -15.18 5.73
CA TYR A 117 -14.40 -15.72 6.26
C TYR A 117 -14.30 -15.63 7.78
N GLU A 118 -14.01 -16.75 8.45
CA GLU A 118 -13.82 -16.81 9.91
C GLU A 118 -12.49 -16.16 10.34
N THR A 119 -11.43 -16.38 9.55
CA THR A 119 -10.08 -15.87 9.79
C THR A 119 -9.44 -15.38 8.50
N ILE A 120 -8.83 -14.19 8.53
CA ILE A 120 -8.09 -13.60 7.41
C ILE A 120 -6.61 -13.48 7.81
N TYR A 121 -5.73 -14.04 6.98
CA TYR A 121 -4.28 -13.91 7.13
C TYR A 121 -3.76 -12.81 6.19
N PHE A 122 -2.93 -11.93 6.72
CA PHE A 122 -2.27 -10.86 5.96
C PHE A 122 -0.77 -11.02 6.06
N PHE A 123 -0.09 -11.13 4.91
CA PHE A 123 1.37 -11.26 4.83
C PHE A 123 1.97 -9.94 4.36
N GLY A 124 2.77 -9.31 5.22
CA GLY A 124 3.40 -8.04 4.92
C GLY A 124 4.84 -7.94 5.42
N ASP A 125 5.65 -7.20 4.67
CA ASP A 125 7.03 -6.82 5.01
C ASP A 125 7.08 -5.59 5.95
N LYS A 126 6.01 -4.79 5.99
CA LYS A 126 5.87 -3.58 6.82
C LYS A 126 4.57 -3.57 7.62
N THR A 127 4.46 -4.45 8.61
CA THR A 127 3.26 -4.61 9.47
C THR A 127 3.38 -3.91 10.83
N MET A 128 4.53 -3.30 11.14
CA MET A 128 4.73 -2.59 12.39
C MET A 128 3.91 -1.29 12.43
N PRO A 129 3.31 -0.93 13.59
CA PRO A 129 2.65 0.37 13.75
C PRO A 129 3.65 1.49 13.49
N ILE A 130 3.28 2.48 12.68
CA ILE A 130 4.02 3.75 12.60
C ILE A 130 3.63 4.56 13.85
N LEU A 131 4.09 4.13 15.02
CA LEU A 131 4.26 5.07 16.13
C LEU A 131 5.50 5.92 15.81
N GLY A 132 5.50 7.16 16.31
CA GLY A 132 6.55 8.15 16.06
C GLY A 132 7.98 7.60 16.23
N GLU A 133 8.92 8.32 15.60
CA GLU A 133 10.35 8.06 15.50
C GLU A 133 10.99 7.19 16.62
N GLU A 134 11.96 6.38 16.19
CA GLU A 134 12.72 5.34 16.93
C GLU A 134 12.06 3.96 17.04
N LEU A 135 12.35 3.08 16.07
CA LEU A 135 12.68 1.69 16.38
C LEU A 135 13.86 1.23 15.50
N SER A 136 14.95 0.92 16.19
CA SER A 136 16.19 0.30 15.70
C SER A 136 15.97 -0.98 14.88
N PRO A 137 16.89 -1.33 13.96
CA PRO A 137 16.70 -2.38 12.95
C PRO A 137 16.99 -3.80 13.48
N LEU A 138 16.35 -4.20 14.58
CA LEU A 138 16.46 -5.56 15.13
C LEU A 138 15.06 -6.15 15.35
N GLY A 139 14.31 -6.30 14.26
CA GLY A 139 13.18 -7.23 14.19
C GLY A 139 13.55 -8.43 13.32
N PRO A 140 13.00 -9.63 13.55
CA PRO A 140 13.39 -10.84 12.82
C PRO A 140 13.14 -10.66 11.31
N GLU A 141 14.12 -11.04 10.50
CA GLU A 141 14.01 -11.00 9.04
C GLU A 141 13.03 -12.08 8.56
N GLY A 142 11.79 -11.67 8.27
CA GLY A 142 10.77 -12.53 7.67
C GLY A 142 9.43 -11.81 7.50
N PRO A 143 8.58 -12.24 6.56
CA PRO A 143 7.24 -11.68 6.40
C PRO A 143 6.43 -11.93 7.67
N LEU A 144 5.90 -10.85 8.26
CA LEU A 144 5.01 -10.93 9.41
C LEU A 144 3.60 -11.28 8.94
N VAL A 145 2.96 -12.20 9.66
CA VAL A 145 1.56 -12.57 9.43
C VAL A 145 0.70 -11.85 10.47
N ALA A 146 -0.14 -10.94 9.99
CA ALA A 146 -1.21 -10.38 10.81
C ALA A 146 -2.47 -11.20 10.57
N THR A 147 -3.06 -11.72 11.65
CA THR A 147 -4.31 -12.48 11.60
C THR A 147 -5.43 -11.60 12.14
N LEU A 148 -6.53 -11.54 11.38
CA LEU A 148 -7.78 -10.95 11.83
C LEU A 148 -8.80 -12.08 12.05
N THR A 149 -9.19 -12.31 13.29
CA THR A 149 -10.24 -13.28 13.64
C THR A 149 -11.51 -12.51 14.01
N PHE A 150 -12.65 -12.86 13.41
CA PHE A 150 -13.92 -12.22 13.77
C PHE A 150 -14.41 -12.73 15.13
N PRO A 151 -14.97 -11.87 16.01
CA PRO A 151 -15.29 -10.45 15.83
C PRO A 151 -14.10 -9.53 16.16
N ARG A 152 -13.38 -9.08 15.13
CA ARG A 152 -12.31 -8.06 15.15
C ARG A 152 -11.24 -8.19 16.25
N ARG A 153 -10.71 -9.40 16.47
CA ARG A 153 -9.51 -9.59 17.30
C ARG A 153 -8.27 -9.65 16.40
N TRP A 154 -7.33 -8.72 16.62
CA TRP A 154 -6.03 -8.73 15.95
C TRP A 154 -5.04 -9.61 16.70
N GLY A 155 -4.37 -10.51 15.98
CA GLY A 155 -3.25 -11.30 16.46
C GLY A 155 -2.05 -11.15 15.52
N LEU A 156 -0.84 -11.05 16.08
CA LEU A 156 0.41 -11.15 15.33
C LEU A 156 0.98 -12.53 15.56
N HIS A 157 1.26 -13.26 14.48
CA HIS A 157 1.83 -14.60 14.56
C HIS A 157 3.00 -14.75 13.59
N PHE A 158 4.01 -15.51 14.02
CA PHE A 158 5.04 -16.03 13.13
C PHE A 158 4.56 -17.40 12.64
N PRO A 159 4.54 -17.67 11.33
CA PRO A 159 4.04 -18.94 10.82
C PRO A 159 5.06 -20.05 11.11
N THR A 160 4.74 -20.94 12.04
CA THR A 160 5.37 -22.26 12.13
C THR A 160 4.38 -23.30 11.60
N GLY A 161 4.70 -23.95 10.47
CA GLY A 161 3.96 -25.13 10.01
C GLY A 161 2.68 -24.90 9.19
N ILE A 162 2.56 -23.79 8.44
CA ILE A 162 1.49 -23.66 7.44
C ILE A 162 1.96 -24.34 6.15
N ASP A 163 1.50 -25.57 5.91
CA ASP A 163 1.57 -26.16 4.57
C ASP A 163 0.75 -25.31 3.61
N PRO A 164 1.22 -24.99 2.38
CA PRO A 164 0.48 -24.14 1.46
C PRO A 164 -0.49 -24.97 0.59
N PRO A 165 -1.83 -24.90 0.76
CA PRO A 165 -2.74 -25.33 -0.30
C PRO A 165 -3.03 -24.16 -1.25
N SER A 166 -3.49 -24.50 -2.45
CA SER A 166 -3.83 -23.67 -3.62
C SER A 166 -3.91 -22.15 -3.44
N ARG A 167 -3.02 -21.43 -4.14
CA ARG A 167 -3.02 -19.95 -4.26
C ARG A 167 -4.33 -19.44 -4.86
N LEU A 168 -5.19 -18.82 -4.06
CA LEU A 168 -6.28 -17.98 -4.57
C LEU A 168 -5.82 -16.51 -4.61
N PHE A 169 -5.68 -15.98 -5.82
CA PHE A 169 -5.42 -14.56 -6.05
C PHE A 169 -6.72 -13.78 -5.84
N CYS A 170 -6.69 -12.76 -4.97
CA CYS A 170 -7.77 -11.79 -4.90
C CYS A 170 -7.93 -11.10 -6.28
N PRO A 171 -9.14 -11.04 -6.87
CA PRO A 171 -9.37 -10.42 -8.18
C PRO A 171 -8.99 -8.92 -8.24
N LEU A 172 -8.78 -8.28 -7.08
CA LEU A 172 -8.31 -6.89 -6.93
C LEU A 172 -6.82 -6.71 -7.24
N GLY A 173 -6.07 -7.78 -7.54
CA GLY A 173 -4.63 -7.76 -7.83
C GLY A 173 -4.19 -6.93 -9.06
N LYS A 174 -5.11 -6.25 -9.75
CA LYS A 174 -4.77 -5.28 -10.81
C LYS A 174 -4.44 -3.89 -10.28
N ASP A 175 -4.85 -3.55 -9.06
CA ASP A 175 -4.64 -2.22 -8.48
C ASP A 175 -3.25 -2.12 -7.80
N PRO A 176 -2.39 -1.14 -8.18
CA PRO A 176 -1.01 -1.03 -7.69
C PRO A 176 -0.87 -0.93 -6.17
N VAL A 177 -1.92 -0.47 -5.45
CA VAL A 177 -1.96 -0.47 -3.97
C VAL A 177 -1.83 -1.90 -3.42
N PHE A 178 -2.35 -2.89 -4.15
CA PHE A 178 -2.55 -4.26 -3.70
C PHE A 178 -1.55 -5.27 -4.29
N ARG A 179 -0.65 -4.85 -5.20
CA ARG A 179 0.20 -5.75 -6.00
C ARG A 179 1.25 -6.57 -5.23
N ARG A 180 1.42 -6.42 -3.91
CA ARG A 180 2.51 -7.10 -3.15
C ARG A 180 2.16 -7.67 -1.78
N SER A 181 0.89 -7.75 -1.34
CA SER A 181 0.63 -8.08 0.08
C SER A 181 -0.63 -8.89 0.39
N PHE A 182 -1.32 -9.48 -0.60
CA PHE A 182 -2.61 -10.13 -0.34
C PHE A 182 -2.60 -11.60 -0.74
N LEU A 183 -2.62 -12.46 0.29
CA LEU A 183 -2.96 -13.88 0.21
C LEU A 183 -4.04 -14.10 1.28
N ILE A 184 -5.28 -14.32 0.85
CA ILE A 184 -6.39 -14.66 1.74
C ILE A 184 -6.48 -16.19 1.72
N TYR A 185 -6.43 -16.83 2.89
CA TYR A 185 -6.56 -18.28 3.03
C TYR A 185 -7.90 -18.64 3.67
N GLN A 186 -8.46 -19.77 3.24
CA GLN A 186 -9.55 -20.49 3.91
C GLN A 186 -9.01 -21.88 4.27
N ASN A 187 -9.23 -22.36 5.49
CA ASN A 187 -9.25 -23.80 5.73
C ASN A 187 -10.63 -24.29 5.29
N GLU A 188 -10.69 -25.06 4.20
CA GLU A 188 -11.88 -25.83 3.91
C GLU A 188 -11.99 -26.96 4.94
N THR A 189 -13.13 -26.95 5.66
CA THR A 189 -13.77 -28.09 6.31
C THR A 189 -12.95 -28.93 7.28
N THR A 190 -13.28 -28.78 8.57
CA THR A 190 -13.31 -29.91 9.50
C THR A 190 -14.33 -30.94 8.99
N GLU A 191 -13.90 -31.89 8.15
CA GLU A 191 -14.57 -33.19 8.11
C GLU A 191 -14.13 -33.96 9.36
N SER A 192 -15.10 -34.22 10.23
CA SER A 192 -14.95 -35.13 11.35
C SER A 192 -14.58 -36.51 10.82
N TYR A 193 -13.35 -36.94 11.11
CA TYR A 193 -12.95 -38.35 11.02
C TYR A 193 -13.77 -39.15 12.03
N SER A 194 -14.94 -39.67 11.61
CA SER A 194 -15.69 -40.64 12.41
C SER A 194 -16.43 -41.72 11.61
N ASP A 195 -16.27 -41.82 10.29
CA ASP A 195 -16.99 -42.83 9.47
C ASP A 195 -16.11 -43.63 8.50
N LEU A 196 -15.06 -44.28 9.04
CA LEU A 196 -14.34 -45.35 8.33
C LEU A 196 -14.29 -46.65 9.15
N SER A 197 -15.44 -47.07 9.70
CA SER A 197 -15.58 -48.41 10.29
C SER A 197 -16.67 -49.29 9.68
N GLN A 198 -17.29 -48.89 8.55
CA GLN A 198 -18.19 -49.78 7.81
C GLN A 198 -17.90 -49.72 6.32
N LEU A 199 -17.13 -50.70 5.84
CA LEU A 199 -17.32 -51.45 4.61
C LEU A 199 -16.11 -52.39 4.43
N SER A 200 -16.25 -53.59 5.00
CA SER A 200 -15.51 -54.81 4.62
C SER A 200 -16.11 -55.42 3.36
#